data_AF-A0A1M7MKH0-F1
#
_entry.id   AF-A0A1M7MKH0-F1
#
_cell.length_a   1.000
_cell.length_b   1.000
_cell.length_c   1.000
_cell.angle_alpha   90.00
_cell.angle_beta   90.00
_cell.angle_gamma   90.00
#
_symmetry.space_group_name_H-M   'P 1'
#
loop_
_entity.id
_entity.type
_entity.pdbx_description
1 polymer ?
#
loop_
_entity_poly.entity_id
_entity_poly.type
_entity_poly.pdbx_seq_one_letter_code
_entity_poly.pdbx_strand_id
1 'polypeptide(L)'
;MSLAQLHLPVLDAAHRGDPAALAQLLRLCQPDIRRYAQRNCLIGDVDDAVQEALLVLSRKLSSVRLLAAFSGWLFQIVKRECHRLARTALGHDPWDDERAEQWLASQDTTGLHVNT
;
A
#
# COMPACT_ATOMS: atom_id res chain seq x y z
N MET A 1 9.69 1.44 10.24
CA MET A 1 8.81 1.00 11.35
C MET A 1 8.48 -0.46 11.14
N SER A 2 8.78 -1.35 12.09
CA SER A 2 8.44 -2.78 12.00
C SER A 2 7.24 -3.08 12.87
N LEU A 3 6.04 -2.99 12.29
CA LEU A 3 4.78 -3.38 12.93
C LEU A 3 4.83 -4.83 13.45
N ALA A 4 5.57 -5.70 12.75
CA ALA A 4 5.74 -7.10 13.11
C ALA A 4 6.51 -7.29 14.42
N GLN A 5 7.55 -6.50 14.67
CA GLN A 5 8.39 -6.65 15.87
C GLN A 5 7.71 -6.10 17.13
N LEU A 6 6.94 -5.03 17.03
CA LEU A 6 6.29 -4.40 18.18
C LEU A 6 5.13 -5.23 18.75
N HIS A 7 4.48 -6.05 17.91
CA HIS A 7 3.24 -6.74 18.26
C HIS A 7 3.25 -8.22 17.89
N LEU A 8 4.44 -8.85 17.91
CA LEU A 8 4.62 -10.24 17.48
C LEU A 8 3.64 -11.23 18.13
N PRO A 9 3.32 -11.18 19.44
CA PRO A 9 2.36 -12.10 20.04
C PRO A 9 0.94 -11.97 19.47
N VAL A 10 0.48 -10.73 19.23
CA VAL A 10 -0.85 -10.45 18.66
C VAL A 10 -0.89 -10.87 17.19
N LEU A 11 0.18 -10.57 16.45
CA LEU A 11 0.33 -10.97 15.05
C LEU A 11 0.31 -12.49 14.89
N ASP A 12 1.03 -13.21 15.74
CA ASP A 12 1.14 -14.66 15.71
C ASP A 12 -0.18 -15.35 16.09
N ALA A 13 -0.89 -14.86 17.12
CA ALA A 13 -2.22 -15.34 17.47
C ALA A 13 -3.25 -15.09 16.35
N ALA A 14 -3.26 -13.88 15.78
CA ALA A 14 -4.14 -13.52 14.67
C ALA A 14 -3.86 -14.38 13.42
N HIS A 15 -2.58 -14.65 13.14
CA HIS A 15 -2.15 -15.49 12.02
C HIS A 15 -2.63 -16.94 12.16
N ARG A 16 -2.65 -17.46 13.40
CA ARG A 16 -3.23 -18.77 13.74
C ARG A 16 -4.77 -18.79 13.78
N GLY A 17 -5.43 -17.67 13.51
CA GLY A 17 -6.89 -17.59 13.37
C GLY A 17 -7.63 -17.15 14.62
N ASP A 18 -6.97 -16.59 15.64
CA ASP A 18 -7.64 -15.98 16.79
C ASP A 18 -8.39 -14.69 16.35
N PRO A 19 -9.74 -14.67 16.41
CA PRO A 19 -10.52 -13.51 15.97
C PRO A 19 -10.33 -12.27 16.85
N ALA A 20 -10.08 -12.44 18.15
CA ALA A 20 -9.86 -11.33 19.07
C ALA A 20 -8.49 -10.69 18.81
N ALA A 21 -7.47 -11.52 18.59
CA ALA A 21 -6.16 -11.05 18.18
C ALA A 21 -6.21 -10.35 16.82
N LEU A 22 -6.99 -10.88 15.86
CA LEU A 22 -7.18 -10.22 14.56
C LEU A 22 -7.82 -8.84 14.73
N ALA A 23 -8.90 -8.72 15.50
CA ALA A 23 -9.55 -7.44 15.76
C ALA A 23 -8.58 -6.43 16.41
N GLN A 24 -7.73 -6.89 17.34
CA GLN A 24 -6.70 -6.06 17.94
C GLN A 24 -5.63 -5.64 16.93
N LEU A 25 -5.16 -6.57 16.09
CA LEU A 25 -4.17 -6.30 15.05
C LEU A 25 -4.67 -5.25 14.05
N LEU A 26 -5.94 -5.33 13.63
CA LEU A 26 -6.55 -4.35 12.73
C LEU A 26 -6.52 -2.93 13.33
N ARG A 27 -6.87 -2.79 14.62
CA ARG A 27 -6.81 -1.50 15.34
C ARG A 27 -5.38 -0.97 15.45
N LEU A 28 -4.40 -1.84 15.70
CA LEU A 28 -2.98 -1.46 15.79
C LEU A 28 -2.41 -1.01 14.44
N CYS A 29 -2.83 -1.66 13.34
CA CYS A 29 -2.30 -1.36 12.01
C CYS A 29 -2.94 -0.12 11.36
N GLN A 30 -4.19 0.20 11.69
CA GLN A 30 -4.94 1.27 11.04
C GLN A 30 -4.22 2.64 11.00
N PRO A 31 -3.60 3.15 12.08
CA PRO A 31 -2.90 4.43 12.04
C PRO A 31 -1.72 4.44 11.07
N ASP A 32 -0.95 3.35 11.01
CA ASP A 32 0.21 3.24 10.11
C ASP A 32 -0.22 3.03 8.66
N ILE A 33 -1.29 2.25 8.42
CA ILE A 33 -1.94 2.14 7.10
C ILE A 33 -2.38 3.52 6.62
N ARG A 34 -3.10 4.28 7.45
CA ARG A 34 -3.56 5.65 7.12
C ARG A 34 -2.37 6.57 6.83
N ARG A 35 -1.34 6.55 7.66
CA ARG A 35 -0.15 7.40 7.48
C ARG A 35 0.63 7.06 6.21
N TYR A 36 0.62 5.79 5.80
CA TYR A 36 1.21 5.35 4.54
C TYR A 36 0.34 5.76 3.35
N ALA A 37 -0.98 5.54 3.43
CA ALA A 37 -1.95 5.93 2.40
C ALA A 37 -1.92 7.44 2.13
N GLN A 38 -1.89 8.28 3.17
CA GLN A 38 -1.78 9.74 3.03
C GLN A 38 -0.57 10.22 2.21
N ARG A 39 0.48 9.41 2.11
CA ARG A 39 1.68 9.72 1.32
C ARG A 39 1.67 9.12 -0.09
N ASN A 40 0.81 8.14 -0.36
CA ASN A 40 0.87 7.30 -1.55
C ASN A 40 -0.45 7.19 -2.32
N CYS A 41 -1.55 7.72 -1.78
CA CYS A 41 -2.87 7.77 -2.41
C CYS A 41 -3.21 9.21 -2.81
N LEU A 42 -4.20 9.36 -3.69
CA LEU A 42 -4.89 10.64 -3.86
C LEU A 42 -5.59 11.01 -2.55
N ILE A 43 -5.69 12.31 -2.26
CA ILE A 43 -6.31 12.78 -1.00
C ILE A 43 -7.73 12.22 -0.80
N GLY A 44 -8.52 12.11 -1.87
CA GLY A 44 -9.88 11.58 -1.83
C GLY A 44 -9.96 10.08 -1.59
N ASP A 45 -8.89 9.33 -1.88
CA ASP A 45 -8.89 7.86 -1.85
C ASP A 45 -8.32 7.28 -0.54
N VAL A 46 -7.83 8.13 0.36
CA VAL A 46 -7.11 7.69 1.57
C VAL A 46 -7.98 6.78 2.44
N ASP A 47 -9.23 7.16 2.67
CA ASP A 47 -10.12 6.43 3.58
C ASP A 47 -10.56 5.09 2.97
N ASP A 48 -10.84 5.07 1.66
CA ASP A 48 -11.19 3.87 0.92
C ASP A 48 -10.00 2.90 0.85
N ALA A 49 -8.79 3.40 0.58
CA ALA A 49 -7.59 2.56 0.56
C ALA A 49 -7.29 1.95 1.93
N VAL A 50 -7.52 2.70 3.02
CA VAL A 50 -7.39 2.19 4.39
C VAL A 50 -8.40 1.07 4.64
N GLN A 51 -9.65 1.28 4.25
CA GLN A 51 -10.71 0.28 4.43
C GLN A 51 -10.39 -1.00 3.65
N GLU A 52 -10.05 -0.89 2.36
CA GLU A 52 -9.74 -2.03 1.51
C GLU A 52 -8.48 -2.77 2.00
N ALA A 53 -7.45 -2.05 2.44
CA ALA A 53 -6.27 -2.68 3.00
C ALA A 53 -6.57 -3.46 4.29
N LEU A 54 -7.42 -2.93 5.18
CA LEU A 54 -7.86 -3.64 6.39
C LEU A 54 -8.72 -4.87 6.07
N LEU A 55 -9.58 -4.78 5.04
CA LEU A 55 -10.36 -5.92 4.55
C LEU A 55 -9.45 -7.02 4.00
N VAL A 56 -8.47 -6.68 3.16
CA VAL A 56 -7.49 -7.64 2.65
C VAL A 56 -6.67 -8.25 3.78
N LEU A 57 -6.21 -7.44 4.73
CA LEU A 57 -5.51 -7.91 5.92
C LEU A 57 -6.34 -8.96 6.67
N SER A 58 -7.60 -8.67 6.98
CA SER A 58 -8.48 -9.59 7.71
C SER A 58 -8.69 -10.93 7.00
N ARG A 59 -8.71 -10.94 5.66
CA ARG A 59 -9.00 -12.13 4.85
C ARG A 59 -7.75 -12.94 4.51
N LYS A 60 -6.59 -12.29 4.44
CA LYS A 60 -5.37 -12.88 3.85
C LYS A 60 -4.20 -12.95 4.81
N LEU A 61 -4.35 -12.57 6.08
CA LEU A 61 -3.27 -12.64 7.06
C LEU A 61 -2.60 -14.01 7.12
N SER A 62 -3.37 -15.09 7.13
CA SER A 62 -2.87 -16.48 7.18
C SER A 62 -2.02 -16.88 5.97
N SER A 63 -2.11 -16.14 4.84
CA SER A 63 -1.29 -16.37 3.65
C SER A 63 0.16 -15.87 3.80
N VAL A 64 0.44 -15.06 4.82
CA VAL A 64 1.79 -14.54 5.08
C VAL A 64 2.67 -15.68 5.61
N ARG A 65 3.62 -16.16 4.81
CA ARG A 65 4.48 -17.31 5.16
C ARG A 65 5.48 -17.02 6.28
N LEU A 66 5.96 -15.78 6.36
CA LEU A 66 6.95 -15.34 7.34
C LEU A 66 6.42 -14.08 8.03
N LEU A 67 6.18 -14.15 9.35
CA LEU A 67 5.66 -13.00 10.11
C LEU A 67 6.58 -11.78 10.04
N ALA A 68 7.89 -11.98 9.88
CA ALA A 68 8.85 -10.89 9.66
C ALA A 68 8.59 -10.07 8.37
N ALA A 69 7.92 -10.66 7.37
CA ALA A 69 7.55 -9.99 6.12
C ALA A 69 6.22 -9.22 6.22
N PHE A 70 5.50 -9.33 7.34
CA PHE A 70 4.16 -8.76 7.52
C PHE A 70 4.09 -7.27 7.18
N SER A 71 5.01 -6.46 7.69
CA SER A 71 4.98 -5.00 7.46
C SER A 71 5.16 -4.65 5.98
N GLY A 72 6.09 -5.31 5.29
CA GLY A 72 6.30 -5.10 3.85
C GLY A 72 5.09 -5.56 3.02
N TRP A 73 4.53 -6.71 3.36
CA TRP A 73 3.31 -7.22 2.71
C TRP A 73 2.11 -6.28 2.90
N LEU A 74 1.91 -5.77 4.12
CA LEU A 74 0.82 -4.84 4.41
C LEU A 74 0.96 -3.53 3.62
N PHE A 75 2.15 -2.93 3.59
CA PHE A 75 2.37 -1.71 2.81
C PHE A 75 2.21 -1.94 1.31
N GLN A 76 2.57 -3.12 0.81
CA GLN A 76 2.33 -3.47 -0.58
C GLN A 76 0.83 -3.59 -0.91
N ILE A 77 0.01 -4.05 0.04
CA ILE A 77 -1.46 -4.01 -0.11
C ILE A 77 -1.93 -2.56 -0.21
N VAL A 78 -1.51 -1.69 0.72
CA VAL A 78 -1.92 -0.28 0.72
C VAL A 78 -1.55 0.40 -0.60
N LYS A 79 -0.31 0.21 -1.08
CA LYS A 79 0.14 0.75 -2.36
C LYS A 79 -0.73 0.27 -3.52
N ARG A 80 -1.04 -1.03 -3.58
CA ARG A 80 -1.90 -1.59 -4.63
C ARG A 80 -3.31 -1.00 -4.62
N GLU A 81 -3.89 -0.78 -3.45
CA GLU A 81 -5.21 -0.15 -3.35
C GLU A 81 -5.18 1.32 -3.76
N CYS A 82 -4.16 2.10 -3.35
CA CYS A 82 -3.98 3.48 -3.82
C CYS A 82 -3.94 3.57 -5.35
N HIS A 83 -3.12 2.73 -5.98
CA HIS A 83 -2.97 2.68 -7.43
C HIS A 83 -4.27 2.24 -8.12
N ARG A 84 -4.99 1.25 -7.55
CA ARG A 84 -6.28 0.78 -8.09
C ARG A 84 -7.35 1.85 -8.05
N LEU A 85 -7.45 2.59 -6.94
CA LEU A 85 -8.42 3.67 -6.78
C LEU A 85 -8.10 4.85 -7.71
N ALA A 86 -6.83 5.25 -7.80
CA ALA A 86 -6.42 6.31 -8.72
C ALA A 86 -6.68 5.94 -10.20
N ARG A 87 -6.44 4.69 -10.61
CA ARG A 87 -6.85 4.21 -11.94
C ARG A 87 -8.34 4.34 -12.19
N THR A 88 -9.16 4.10 -11.16
CA THR A 88 -10.61 4.20 -11.26
C THR A 88 -11.06 5.66 -11.35
N ALA A 89 -10.42 6.55 -10.58
CA ALA A 89 -10.75 7.97 -10.53
C ALA A 89 -10.25 8.76 -11.75
N LEU A 90 -9.05 8.46 -12.25
CA LEU A 90 -8.37 9.23 -13.30
C LEU A 90 -8.39 8.53 -14.67
N GLY A 91 -8.80 7.26 -14.74
CA GLY A 91 -8.69 6.44 -15.95
C GLY A 91 -7.27 5.95 -16.26
N HIS A 92 -6.27 6.37 -15.47
CA HIS A 92 -4.89 5.88 -15.52
C HIS A 92 -4.26 5.90 -14.12
N ASP A 93 -3.16 5.20 -13.94
CA ASP A 93 -2.39 5.22 -12.70
C ASP A 93 -1.38 6.38 -12.77
N PRO A 94 -1.42 7.36 -11.85
CA PRO A 94 -0.47 8.46 -11.86
C PRO A 94 0.92 8.07 -11.35
N TRP A 95 1.09 6.88 -10.76
CA TRP A 95 2.37 6.32 -10.31
C TRP A 95 2.87 5.18 -11.20
N ASP A 96 2.37 5.10 -12.43
CA ASP A 96 2.86 4.15 -13.42
C ASP A 96 4.08 4.72 -14.15
N ASP A 97 5.26 4.27 -13.71
CA ASP A 97 6.55 4.70 -14.25
C ASP A 97 6.72 4.30 -15.73
N GLU A 98 6.12 3.19 -16.19
CA GLU A 98 6.24 2.75 -17.58
C GLU A 98 5.58 3.74 -18.56
N ARG A 99 4.46 4.34 -18.16
CA ARG A 99 3.82 5.41 -18.97
C ARG A 99 4.62 6.70 -18.95
N ALA A 100 5.25 7.05 -17.82
CA ALA A 100 6.12 8.21 -17.73
C ALA A 100 7.35 8.03 -18.63
N GLU A 101 7.96 6.84 -18.62
CA GLU A 101 9.07 6.47 -19.49
C GLU A 101 8.67 6.44 -20.97
N GLN A 102 7.52 5.87 -21.32
CA GLN A 102 6.99 5.89 -22.69
C GLN A 102 6.70 7.31 -23.17
N TRP A 103 6.14 8.16 -22.31
CA TRP A 103 5.91 9.56 -22.61
C TRP A 103 7.22 10.31 -22.84
N LEU A 104 8.21 10.12 -21.96
CA LEU A 104 9.57 10.67 -22.11
C LEU A 104 10.23 10.18 -23.40
N ALA A 105 10.11 8.89 -23.73
CA ALA A 105 10.67 8.31 -24.95
C ALA A 105 9.95 8.78 -26.23
N SER A 106 8.69 9.20 -26.13
CA SER A 106 7.90 9.75 -27.24
C SER A 106 8.15 11.24 -27.49
N GLN A 107 8.81 11.95 -26.57
CA GLN A 107 9.22 13.33 -26.78
C GLN A 107 10.59 13.39 -27.47
N ASP A 108 10.62 13.88 -28.71
CA ASP A 108 11.88 14.18 -29.42
C ASP A 108 12.65 15.29 -28.68
N THR A 109 13.84 14.97 -28.18
CA THR A 109 14.74 15.92 -27.47
C THR A 109 15.53 16.84 -28.42
N THR A 110 15.12 16.95 -29.68
CA THR A 110 15.80 17.68 -30.76
C THR A 110 15.96 19.18 -30.50
N GLY A 111 15.32 19.75 -29.47
CA GLY A 111 15.40 21.16 -29.09
C GLY A 111 16.27 21.50 -27.87
N LEU A 112 16.83 20.53 -27.14
CA LEU A 112 17.64 20.79 -25.93
C LEU A 112 19.10 21.13 -26.26
N HIS A 113 19.30 22.18 -27.07
CA HIS A 113 20.59 22.86 -27.11
C HIS A 113 20.67 23.85 -25.94
N VAL A 114 21.34 23.44 -24.86
CA VAL A 114 21.77 24.36 -23.80
C VAL A 114 22.89 25.22 -24.40
N ASN A 115 22.52 26.39 -24.90
CA ASN A 115 23.47 27.35 -25.44
C ASN A 115 24.37 27.83 -24.28
N THR A 116 25.67 27.51 -24.37
CA THR A 116 26.70 27.98 -23.44
C THR A 116 27.30 29.29 -23.97
#